data_AF-M1A4S0-F1
#
_entry.id   AF-M1A4S0-F1
#
_cell.length_a   1.000
_cell.length_b   1.000
_cell.length_c   1.000
_cell.angle_alpha   90.00
_cell.angle_beta   90.00
_cell.angle_gamma   90.00
#
_symmetry.space_group_name_H-M   'P 1'
#
loop_
_entity.id
_entity.type
_entity.pdbx_description
1 polymer ?
#
loop_
_entity_poly.entity_id
_entity_poly.type
_entity_poly.pdbx_seq_one_letter_code
_entity_poly.pdbx_strand_id
1 'polypeptide(L)'
;MLPVEPKLGKMIILGVVFNCLDPVLTVVAGLSARDPFLMPFDKKDLAESAKAQFSARNFSDHLALVRAYDGWKDAERQQSGHEYCWRNFLSAQTLKAMDSLRKQFLYLLKDIGLVDSIQSCNAWSNNEHLVRAIVCGGLFPGICSVVNKEKSISLKTMEDGGVLLYSNSVNAQEPQIPYPWLVFNEKVKVNSVFLRDSTAVSDSVVLLFGGSISGKALVSFPCF
;
A
#
# COMPACT_ATOMS: atom_id res chain seq x y z
N MET A 1 -20.88 8.98 7.84
CA MET A 1 -20.00 7.81 8.06
C MET A 1 -19.32 7.45 6.76
N LEU A 2 -18.02 7.17 6.75
CA LEU A 2 -17.33 6.70 5.54
C LEU A 2 -17.69 5.23 5.30
N PRO A 3 -18.10 4.82 4.08
CA PRO A 3 -18.49 3.45 3.76
C PRO A 3 -17.24 2.55 3.55
N VAL A 4 -16.34 2.54 4.53
CA VAL A 4 -15.08 1.79 4.50
C VAL A 4 -14.84 1.12 5.85
N GLU A 5 -13.97 0.11 5.87
CA GLU A 5 -13.50 -0.47 7.13
C GLU A 5 -12.86 0.61 8.02
N PRO A 6 -13.05 0.56 9.35
CA PRO A 6 -12.52 1.59 10.26
C PRO A 6 -11.02 1.88 10.10
N LYS A 7 -10.22 0.85 9.80
CA LYS A 7 -8.76 0.98 9.56
C LYS A 7 -8.43 1.85 8.35
N LEU A 8 -9.23 1.74 7.28
CA LEU A 8 -9.08 2.55 6.07
C LEU A 8 -9.61 3.97 6.29
N GLY A 9 -10.71 4.12 7.05
CA GLY A 9 -11.20 5.43 7.48
C GLY A 9 -10.14 6.19 8.28
N LYS A 10 -9.49 5.52 9.25
CA LYS A 10 -8.36 6.08 10.01
C LYS A 10 -7.23 6.53 9.08
N MET A 11 -6.88 5.74 8.07
CA MET A 11 -5.86 6.09 7.09
C MET A 11 -6.20 7.39 6.33
N ILE A 12 -7.45 7.54 5.88
CA ILE A 12 -7.91 8.78 5.21
C ILE A 12 -7.76 9.98 6.13
N ILE A 13 -8.22 9.89 7.39
CA ILE A 13 -8.12 10.99 8.35
C ILE A 13 -6.67 11.38 8.61
N LEU A 14 -5.78 10.40 8.77
CA LEU A 14 -4.34 10.64 8.87
C LEU A 14 -3.80 11.34 7.61
N GLY A 15 -4.24 10.95 6.40
CA GLY A 15 -3.87 11.63 5.16
C GLY A 15 -4.27 13.11 5.12
N VAL A 16 -5.44 13.46 5.68
CA VAL A 16 -5.87 14.86 5.84
C VAL A 16 -4.96 15.60 6.82
N VAL A 17 -4.77 15.05 8.02
CA VAL A 17 -3.98 15.67 9.10
C VAL A 17 -2.53 15.92 8.68
N PHE A 18 -1.92 14.98 7.97
CA PHE A 18 -0.53 15.06 7.52
C PHE A 18 -0.37 15.70 6.13
N ASN A 19 -1.46 16.20 5.53
CA ASN A 19 -1.45 16.94 4.27
C ASN A 19 -0.87 16.14 3.08
N CYS A 20 -1.19 14.84 3.03
CA CYS A 20 -0.81 13.91 1.95
C CYS A 20 -2.01 13.10 1.44
N LEU A 21 -3.16 13.76 1.29
CA LEU A 21 -4.46 13.12 1.09
C LEU A 21 -4.57 12.35 -0.23
N ASP A 22 -4.04 12.92 -1.31
CA ASP A 22 -4.19 12.39 -2.67
C ASP A 22 -3.65 10.96 -2.84
N PRO A 23 -2.38 10.64 -2.51
CA PRO A 23 -1.89 9.26 -2.58
C PRO A 23 -2.63 8.34 -1.61
N VAL A 24 -3.00 8.84 -0.41
CA VAL A 24 -3.75 8.07 0.59
C VAL A 24 -5.13 7.65 0.06
N LEU A 25 -5.84 8.55 -0.63
CA LEU A 25 -7.11 8.22 -1.27
C LEU A 25 -6.94 7.13 -2.35
N THR A 26 -5.81 7.10 -3.07
CA THR A 26 -5.53 6.04 -4.05
C THR A 26 -5.29 4.71 -3.36
N VAL A 27 -4.49 4.70 -2.30
CA VAL A 27 -4.23 3.49 -1.51
C VAL A 27 -5.55 2.94 -0.97
N VAL A 28 -6.35 3.76 -0.31
CA VAL A 28 -7.62 3.32 0.30
C VAL A 28 -8.62 2.85 -0.77
N ALA A 29 -8.69 3.53 -1.92
CA ALA A 29 -9.54 3.08 -3.03
C ALA A 29 -9.10 1.74 -3.61
N GLY A 30 -7.79 1.50 -3.75
CA GLY A 30 -7.28 0.21 -4.22
C GLY A 30 -7.50 -0.91 -3.21
N LEU A 31 -7.33 -0.64 -1.91
CA LEU A 31 -7.62 -1.61 -0.84
C LEU A 31 -9.12 -1.90 -0.69
N SER A 32 -9.98 -0.96 -1.10
CA SER A 32 -11.45 -1.14 -1.12
C SER A 32 -11.96 -1.75 -2.43
N ALA A 33 -11.10 -1.86 -3.44
CA ALA A 33 -11.39 -2.45 -4.74
C ALA A 33 -10.59 -3.76 -4.92
N ARG A 34 -10.62 -4.33 -6.12
CA ARG A 34 -9.72 -5.43 -6.49
C ARG A 34 -8.35 -4.87 -6.89
N ASP A 35 -7.32 -5.70 -6.87
CA ASP A 35 -6.01 -5.37 -7.42
C ASP A 35 -6.15 -5.00 -8.92
N PRO A 36 -5.74 -3.79 -9.37
CA PRO A 36 -5.79 -3.43 -10.77
C PRO A 36 -4.70 -4.13 -11.61
N PHE A 37 -3.64 -4.65 -10.99
CA PHE A 37 -2.60 -5.38 -11.70
C PHE A 37 -3.09 -6.77 -12.11
N LEU A 38 -3.05 -7.04 -13.42
CA LEU A 38 -3.43 -8.30 -14.02
C LEU A 38 -2.21 -9.20 -14.14
N MET A 39 -2.41 -10.50 -13.95
CA MET A 39 -1.36 -11.52 -14.10
C MET A 39 -1.87 -12.65 -15.00
N PRO A 40 -1.85 -12.47 -16.34
CA PRO A 40 -2.22 -13.52 -17.28
C PRO A 40 -1.22 -14.68 -17.19
N PHE A 41 -1.70 -15.92 -17.20
CA PHE A 41 -0.83 -17.10 -17.06
C PHE A 41 0.24 -17.20 -18.15
N ASP A 42 -0.09 -16.80 -19.38
CA ASP A 42 0.79 -16.82 -20.56
C ASP A 42 1.81 -15.67 -20.58
N LYS A 43 1.60 -14.62 -19.79
CA LYS A 43 2.41 -13.38 -19.78
C LYS A 43 2.84 -12.97 -18.37
N LYS A 44 2.94 -13.95 -17.48
CA LYS A 44 3.23 -13.72 -16.06
C LYS A 44 4.50 -12.89 -15.86
N ASP A 45 5.61 -13.28 -16.47
CA ASP A 45 6.91 -12.60 -16.31
C ASP A 45 6.88 -11.14 -16.83
N LEU A 46 6.14 -10.89 -17.91
CA LEU A 46 5.96 -9.53 -18.46
C LEU A 46 5.11 -8.67 -17.53
N ALA A 47 4.04 -9.22 -16.96
CA ALA A 47 3.18 -8.54 -16.00
C ALA A 47 3.94 -8.22 -14.69
N GLU A 48 4.73 -9.17 -14.18
CA GLU A 48 5.57 -8.96 -13.01
C GLU A 48 6.62 -7.88 -13.26
N SER A 49 7.28 -7.90 -14.41
CA SER A 49 8.23 -6.85 -14.81
C SER A 49 7.57 -5.47 -14.94
N ALA A 50 6.37 -5.39 -15.52
CA ALA A 50 5.60 -4.14 -15.59
C ALA A 50 5.24 -3.61 -14.20
N LYS A 51 4.76 -4.48 -13.29
CA LYS A 51 4.45 -4.09 -11.90
C LYS A 51 5.71 -3.64 -11.14
N ALA A 52 6.85 -4.30 -11.35
CA ALA A 52 8.12 -3.93 -10.73
C ALA A 52 8.60 -2.53 -11.15
N GLN A 53 8.32 -2.09 -12.38
CA GLN A 53 8.62 -0.72 -12.81
C GLN A 53 7.87 0.32 -11.98
N PHE A 54 6.60 0.07 -11.65
CA PHE A 54 5.84 0.93 -10.74
C PHE A 54 6.36 0.89 -9.30
N SER A 55 6.96 -0.21 -8.85
CA SER A 55 7.60 -0.24 -7.53
C SER A 55 8.76 0.76 -7.44
N ALA A 56 9.49 0.98 -8.54
CA ALA A 56 10.67 1.85 -8.58
C ALA A 56 11.65 1.55 -7.42
N ARG A 57 11.82 0.26 -7.07
CA ARG A 57 12.60 -0.23 -5.93
C ARG A 57 12.26 0.41 -4.58
N ASN A 58 10.99 0.77 -4.40
CA ASN A 58 10.48 1.31 -3.15
C ASN A 58 9.91 0.24 -2.22
N PHE A 59 9.89 -1.03 -2.61
CA PHE A 59 9.45 -2.11 -1.72
C PHE A 59 8.03 -1.89 -1.15
N SER A 60 7.12 -1.37 -1.98
CA SER A 60 5.76 -1.00 -1.57
C SER A 60 4.75 -1.22 -2.68
N ASP A 61 3.85 -2.19 -2.48
CA ASP A 61 2.70 -2.43 -3.36
C ASP A 61 1.78 -1.21 -3.39
N HIS A 62 1.59 -0.55 -2.24
CA HIS A 62 0.73 0.63 -2.12
C HIS A 62 1.28 1.83 -2.91
N LEU A 63 2.60 2.08 -2.90
CA LEU A 63 3.19 3.14 -3.73
C LEU A 63 3.22 2.76 -5.22
N ALA A 64 3.42 1.47 -5.54
CA ALA A 64 3.30 1.00 -6.92
C ALA A 64 1.89 1.23 -7.48
N LEU A 65 0.86 0.98 -6.67
CA LEU A 65 -0.53 1.28 -6.99
C LEU A 65 -0.77 2.77 -7.23
N VAL A 66 -0.22 3.65 -6.37
CA VAL A 66 -0.30 5.12 -6.54
C VAL A 66 0.25 5.53 -7.90
N ARG A 67 1.47 5.10 -8.24
CA ARG A 67 2.11 5.44 -9.51
C ARG A 67 1.37 4.88 -10.73
N ALA A 68 0.84 3.66 -10.63
CA ALA A 68 0.04 3.06 -11.70
C ALA A 68 -1.25 3.86 -11.96
N TYR A 69 -1.93 4.28 -10.88
CA TYR A 69 -3.13 5.12 -10.98
C TYR A 69 -2.80 6.50 -11.54
N ASP A 70 -1.75 7.17 -11.06
CA ASP A 70 -1.38 8.52 -11.52
C ASP A 70 -1.03 8.52 -13.01
N GLY A 71 -0.21 7.56 -13.46
CA GLY A 71 0.11 7.43 -14.87
C GLY A 71 -1.12 7.08 -15.73
N TRP A 72 -2.06 6.28 -15.20
CA TRP A 72 -3.33 6.04 -15.89
C TRP A 72 -4.19 7.32 -15.96
N LYS A 73 -4.24 8.14 -14.91
CA LYS A 73 -4.97 9.41 -14.92
C LYS A 73 -4.41 10.38 -15.96
N ASP A 74 -3.08 10.43 -16.10
CA ASP A 74 -2.43 11.24 -17.12
C ASP A 74 -2.73 10.73 -18.54
N ALA A 75 -2.71 9.41 -18.74
CA ALA A 75 -3.08 8.80 -20.01
C ALA A 75 -4.58 9.03 -20.35
N GLU A 76 -5.49 8.94 -19.38
CA GLU A 76 -6.91 9.23 -19.58
C GLU A 76 -7.15 10.68 -20.02
N ARG A 77 -6.39 11.65 -19.49
CA ARG A 77 -6.45 13.06 -19.94
C ARG A 77 -6.07 13.20 -21.41
N GLN A 78 -5.20 12.32 -21.90
CA GLN A 78 -4.75 12.26 -23.29
C GLN A 78 -5.54 11.25 -24.14
N GLN A 79 -6.65 10.72 -23.63
CA GLN A 79 -7.49 9.70 -24.28
C GLN A 79 -6.76 8.39 -24.63
N SER A 80 -5.61 8.13 -23.99
CA SER A 80 -4.78 6.94 -24.19
C SER A 80 -4.84 5.96 -23.00
N GLY A 81 -5.78 6.15 -22.06
CA GLY A 81 -5.89 5.34 -20.84
C GLY A 81 -6.08 3.84 -21.08
N HIS A 82 -6.78 3.45 -22.15
CA HIS A 82 -6.92 2.03 -22.52
C HIS A 82 -5.58 1.43 -22.99
N GLU A 83 -4.84 2.16 -23.83
CA GLU A 83 -3.51 1.73 -24.28
C GLU A 83 -2.54 1.63 -23.10
N TYR A 84 -2.56 2.61 -22.20
CA TYR A 84 -1.77 2.60 -20.97
C TYR A 84 -2.07 1.35 -20.13
N CYS A 85 -3.35 1.01 -19.96
CA CYS A 85 -3.74 -0.19 -19.21
C CYS A 85 -3.23 -1.46 -19.88
N TRP A 86 -3.40 -1.57 -21.20
CA TRP A 86 -2.96 -2.74 -21.95
C TRP A 86 -1.45 -2.95 -21.87
N ARG A 87 -0.66 -1.89 -22.08
CA ARG A 87 0.81 -1.95 -22.04
C ARG A 87 1.36 -2.32 -20.65
N ASN A 88 0.66 -1.93 -19.59
CA ASN A 88 1.11 -2.09 -18.21
C ASN A 88 0.40 -3.23 -17.47
N PHE A 89 -0.38 -4.08 -18.16
CA PHE A 89 -1.15 -5.16 -17.55
C PHE A 89 -2.08 -4.67 -16.43
N LEU A 90 -2.83 -3.60 -16.66
CA LEU A 90 -3.78 -3.03 -15.72
C LEU A 90 -5.22 -3.23 -16.16
N SER A 91 -6.13 -3.39 -15.21
CA SER A 91 -7.57 -3.38 -15.44
C SER A 91 -8.11 -1.96 -15.50
N ALA A 92 -8.49 -1.50 -16.70
CA ALA A 92 -9.15 -0.21 -16.88
C ALA A 92 -10.47 -0.10 -16.09
N GLN A 93 -11.21 -1.20 -15.96
CA GLN A 93 -12.44 -1.25 -15.16
C GLN A 93 -12.14 -1.00 -13.67
N THR A 94 -11.10 -1.66 -13.14
CA THR A 94 -10.71 -1.52 -11.74
C THR A 94 -10.20 -0.10 -11.45
N LEU A 95 -9.38 0.48 -12.32
CA LEU A 95 -8.89 1.85 -12.18
C LEU A 95 -10.02 2.89 -12.22
N LYS A 96 -11.03 2.71 -13.09
CA LYS A 96 -12.24 3.54 -13.11
C LYS A 96 -13.06 3.40 -11.83
N ALA A 97 -13.16 2.19 -11.27
CA ALA A 97 -13.82 1.97 -9.99
C ALA A 97 -13.08 2.67 -8.85
N MET A 98 -11.75 2.57 -8.81
CA MET A 98 -10.91 3.30 -7.85
C MET A 98 -11.07 4.82 -7.99
N ASP A 99 -11.10 5.36 -9.20
CA ASP A 99 -11.33 6.80 -9.44
C ASP A 99 -12.68 7.27 -8.91
N SER A 100 -13.72 6.43 -9.07
CA SER A 100 -15.05 6.69 -8.53
C SER A 100 -15.07 6.68 -7.01
N LEU A 101 -14.39 5.70 -6.38
CA LEU A 101 -14.24 5.63 -4.91
C LEU A 101 -13.48 6.85 -4.35
N ARG A 102 -12.38 7.26 -5.00
CA ARG A 102 -11.64 8.47 -4.61
C ARG A 102 -12.53 9.71 -4.59
N LYS A 103 -13.36 9.90 -5.62
CA LYS A 103 -14.34 11.00 -5.69
C LYS A 103 -15.38 10.91 -4.58
N GLN A 104 -15.88 9.72 -4.27
CA GLN A 104 -16.84 9.52 -3.18
C GLN A 104 -16.22 9.84 -1.81
N PHE A 105 -15.00 9.37 -1.53
CA PHE A 105 -14.31 9.70 -0.28
C PHE A 105 -14.05 11.19 -0.15
N LEU A 106 -13.59 11.85 -1.22
CA LEU A 106 -13.38 13.29 -1.22
C LEU A 106 -14.69 14.06 -0.98
N TYR A 107 -15.79 13.63 -1.61
CA TYR A 107 -17.10 14.23 -1.39
C TYR A 107 -17.51 14.13 0.08
N LEU A 108 -17.36 12.95 0.71
CA LEU A 108 -17.69 12.75 2.11
C LEU A 108 -16.81 13.58 3.05
N LEU A 109 -15.52 13.73 2.76
CA LEU A 109 -14.64 14.59 3.57
C LEU A 109 -15.05 16.06 3.49
N LYS A 110 -15.51 16.52 2.32
CA LYS A 110 -16.06 17.87 2.14
C LYS A 110 -17.37 18.06 2.89
N ASP A 111 -18.27 17.09 2.78
CA ASP A 111 -19.58 17.10 3.43
C ASP A 111 -19.45 17.17 4.97
N ILE A 112 -18.44 16.49 5.53
CA ILE A 112 -18.13 16.54 6.97
C ILE A 112 -17.40 17.84 7.37
N GLY A 113 -16.89 18.62 6.41
CA GLY A 113 -16.12 19.84 6.65
C GLY A 113 -14.67 19.60 7.09
N LEU A 114 -14.11 18.42 6.79
CA LEU A 114 -12.70 18.12 7.06
C LEU A 114 -11.74 18.66 6.00
N VAL A 115 -12.25 18.91 4.80
CA VAL A 115 -11.46 19.34 3.64
C VAL A 115 -12.28 20.34 2.83
N ASP A 116 -11.73 21.51 2.54
CA ASP A 116 -12.38 22.49 1.64
C ASP A 116 -12.18 22.13 0.17
N SER A 117 -10.95 21.74 -0.19
CA SER A 117 -10.55 21.34 -1.54
C SER A 117 -9.51 20.23 -1.50
N ILE A 118 -9.38 19.43 -2.56
CA ILE A 118 -8.30 18.44 -2.56
C ILE A 118 -6.94 19.16 -2.50
N GLN A 119 -6.78 20.30 -3.16
CA GLN A 119 -5.54 21.07 -3.22
C GLN A 119 -5.07 21.57 -1.84
N SER A 120 -5.97 21.75 -0.87
CA SER A 120 -5.60 22.24 0.47
C SER A 120 -4.92 21.20 1.36
N CYS A 121 -4.95 19.92 0.98
CA CYS A 121 -4.47 18.81 1.82
C CYS A 121 -3.41 17.93 1.13
N ASN A 122 -2.53 18.52 0.32
CA ASN A 122 -1.56 17.78 -0.52
C ASN A 122 -0.12 18.34 -0.55
N ALA A 123 0.26 19.22 0.38
CA ALA A 123 1.60 19.80 0.45
C ALA A 123 2.71 18.74 0.55
N TRP A 124 2.42 17.58 1.13
CA TRP A 124 3.39 16.50 1.36
C TRP A 124 3.07 15.21 0.59
N SER A 125 2.22 15.27 -0.43
CA SER A 125 1.80 14.08 -1.20
C SER A 125 2.93 13.41 -1.97
N ASN A 126 3.99 14.14 -2.32
CA ASN A 126 5.17 13.58 -2.98
C ASN A 126 6.19 12.98 -1.98
N ASN A 127 5.97 13.13 -0.66
CA ASN A 127 6.84 12.55 0.35
C ASN A 127 6.47 11.09 0.59
N GLU A 128 7.14 10.19 -0.12
CA GLU A 128 6.86 8.75 -0.06
C GLU A 128 7.08 8.16 1.34
N HIS A 129 8.04 8.67 2.11
CA HIS A 129 8.27 8.22 3.49
C HIS A 129 7.10 8.56 4.40
N LEU A 130 6.52 9.76 4.23
CA LEU A 130 5.31 10.15 4.95
C LEU A 130 4.13 9.26 4.54
N VAL A 131 3.92 9.05 3.23
CA VAL A 131 2.82 8.20 2.75
C VAL A 131 2.93 6.79 3.32
N ARG A 132 4.13 6.19 3.35
CA ARG A 132 4.36 4.89 4.02
C ARG A 132 3.99 4.91 5.50
N ALA A 133 4.32 6.00 6.19
CA ALA A 133 4.01 6.15 7.60
C ALA A 133 2.49 6.18 7.83
N ILE A 134 1.75 6.88 6.97
CA ILE A 134 0.28 6.91 7.01
C ILE A 134 -0.34 5.56 6.65
N VAL A 135 0.19 4.88 5.65
CA VAL A 135 -0.21 3.50 5.32
C VAL A 135 0.00 2.59 6.52
N CYS A 136 1.16 2.69 7.20
CA CYS A 136 1.42 1.96 8.43
C CYS A 136 0.40 2.29 9.52
N GLY A 137 0.13 3.56 9.76
CA GLY A 137 -0.84 4.01 10.78
C GLY A 137 -2.26 3.54 10.52
N GLY A 138 -2.65 3.41 9.24
CA GLY A 138 -3.94 2.86 8.83
C GLY A 138 -4.02 1.34 8.96
N LEU A 139 -2.97 0.61 8.59
CA LEU A 139 -2.99 -0.86 8.52
C LEU A 139 -2.51 -1.54 9.81
N PHE A 140 -1.92 -0.82 10.76
CA PHE A 140 -1.58 -1.36 12.08
C PHE A 140 -2.84 -1.96 12.75
N PRO A 141 -2.76 -3.19 13.32
CA PRO A 141 -1.55 -3.95 13.70
C PRO A 141 -1.02 -4.96 12.66
N GLY A 142 -1.42 -4.87 11.38
CA GLY A 142 -0.95 -5.77 10.32
C GLY A 142 0.53 -5.60 9.96
N ILE A 143 1.44 -6.07 10.82
CA ILE A 143 2.89 -5.93 10.66
C ILE A 143 3.59 -7.29 10.59
N CYS A 144 4.73 -7.32 9.91
CA CYS A 144 5.57 -8.50 9.71
C CYS A 144 7.05 -8.09 9.84
N SER A 145 7.84 -8.86 10.59
CA SER A 145 9.29 -8.65 10.70
C SER A 145 10.02 -9.19 9.48
N VAL A 146 11.07 -8.48 9.07
CA VAL A 146 11.94 -8.83 7.96
C VAL A 146 13.30 -9.23 8.52
N VAL A 147 13.73 -10.44 8.18
CA VAL A 147 15.09 -10.91 8.47
C VAL A 147 15.77 -11.26 7.16
N ASN A 148 16.73 -10.43 6.75
CA ASN A 148 17.57 -10.69 5.58
C ASN A 148 18.57 -11.82 5.89
N LYS A 149 18.56 -12.86 5.06
CA LYS A 149 19.58 -13.93 5.02
C LYS A 149 20.48 -13.71 3.80
N GLU A 150 21.53 -14.50 3.65
CA GLU A 150 22.50 -14.35 2.54
C GLU A 150 21.86 -14.33 1.14
N LYS A 151 20.81 -15.13 0.91
CA LYS A 151 20.17 -15.29 -0.42
C LYS A 151 18.64 -15.21 -0.40
N SER A 152 18.04 -14.83 0.72
CA SER A 152 16.58 -14.80 0.86
C SER A 152 16.14 -13.94 2.04
N ILE A 153 14.85 -13.62 2.07
CA ILE A 153 14.21 -12.97 3.21
C ILE A 153 13.40 -13.99 4.01
N SER A 154 13.39 -13.86 5.32
CA SER A 154 12.49 -14.58 6.21
C SER A 154 11.52 -13.58 6.82
N LEU A 155 10.23 -13.88 6.69
CA LEU A 155 9.15 -13.03 7.15
C LEU A 155 8.42 -13.71 8.29
N LYS A 156 8.16 -12.97 9.38
CA LYS A 156 7.39 -13.50 10.51
C LYS A 156 6.33 -12.52 11.01
N THR A 157 5.13 -13.01 11.26
CA THR A 157 4.08 -12.30 12.00
C THR A 157 4.04 -12.79 13.45
N MET A 158 3.47 -11.95 14.32
CA MET A 158 3.22 -12.29 15.72
C MET A 158 2.30 -13.50 15.89
N GLU A 159 1.26 -13.57 15.07
CA GLU A 159 0.18 -14.53 15.22
C GLU A 159 0.47 -15.87 14.56
N ASP A 160 1.15 -15.86 13.40
CA ASP A 160 1.30 -17.05 12.55
C ASP A 160 2.74 -17.57 12.49
N GLY A 161 3.71 -16.86 13.08
CA GLY A 161 5.12 -17.17 12.90
C GLY A 161 5.54 -16.92 11.44
N GLY A 162 6.14 -17.92 10.79
CA GLY A 162 6.64 -17.78 9.42
C GLY A 162 5.54 -17.54 8.39
N VAL A 163 5.66 -16.46 7.61
CA VAL A 163 4.73 -16.11 6.53
C VAL A 163 5.46 -15.92 5.19
N LEU A 164 4.71 -15.91 4.10
CA LEU A 164 5.22 -15.67 2.75
C LEU A 164 4.49 -14.47 2.11
N LEU A 165 5.09 -13.89 1.08
CA LEU A 165 4.41 -12.90 0.23
C LEU A 165 3.72 -13.60 -0.92
N TYR A 166 2.54 -13.11 -1.31
CA TYR A 166 1.88 -13.57 -2.52
C TYR A 166 2.71 -13.19 -3.75
N SER A 167 2.69 -14.02 -4.80
CA SER A 167 3.56 -13.84 -5.97
C SER A 167 3.35 -12.52 -6.72
N ASN A 168 2.17 -11.90 -6.59
CA ASN A 168 1.86 -10.61 -7.20
C ASN A 168 2.42 -9.41 -6.42
N SER A 169 2.96 -9.61 -5.22
CA SER A 169 3.57 -8.52 -4.46
C SER A 169 4.89 -8.11 -5.11
N VAL A 170 5.16 -6.80 -5.17
CA VAL A 170 6.45 -6.26 -5.65
C VAL A 170 7.64 -6.71 -4.80
N ASN A 171 7.38 -7.17 -3.57
CA ASN A 171 8.41 -7.64 -2.64
C ASN A 171 8.65 -9.16 -2.71
N ALA A 172 7.85 -9.91 -3.48
CA ALA A 172 7.86 -11.37 -3.44
C ALA A 172 9.17 -11.99 -3.97
N GLN A 173 9.86 -11.31 -4.88
CA GLN A 173 11.11 -11.77 -5.51
C GLN A 173 12.32 -10.93 -5.09
N GLU A 174 12.17 -10.05 -4.11
CA GLU A 174 13.26 -9.19 -3.65
C GLU A 174 14.21 -10.00 -2.75
N PRO A 175 15.51 -10.11 -3.09
CA PRO A 175 16.46 -10.90 -2.31
C PRO A 175 16.82 -10.24 -0.98
N GLN A 176 16.64 -8.92 -0.89
CA GLN A 176 16.83 -8.15 0.34
C GLN A 176 15.82 -7.01 0.39
N ILE A 177 15.34 -6.71 1.60
CA ILE A 177 14.50 -5.54 1.86
C ILE A 177 15.24 -4.67 2.88
N PRO A 178 15.54 -3.39 2.57
CA PRO A 178 16.35 -2.50 3.41
C PRO A 178 15.55 -1.89 4.57
N TYR A 179 14.50 -2.58 5.03
CA TYR A 179 13.64 -2.16 6.11
C TYR A 179 13.37 -3.35 7.03
N PRO A 180 13.29 -3.13 8.35
CA PRO A 180 13.09 -4.20 9.32
C PRO A 180 11.65 -4.73 9.35
N TRP A 181 10.69 -4.00 8.77
CA TRP A 181 9.27 -4.32 8.84
C TRP A 181 8.57 -4.18 7.50
N LEU A 182 7.57 -5.03 7.28
CA LEU A 182 6.53 -4.86 6.29
C LEU A 182 5.18 -4.63 7.00
N VAL A 183 4.40 -3.68 6.52
CA VAL A 183 2.97 -3.55 6.86
C VAL A 183 2.12 -4.14 5.73
N PHE A 184 1.01 -4.80 6.06
CA PHE A 184 0.11 -5.45 5.12
C PHE A 184 -1.36 -5.24 5.51
N ASN A 185 -2.27 -5.31 4.54
CA ASN A 185 -3.70 -5.18 4.77
C ASN A 185 -4.39 -6.53 5.07
N GLU A 186 -4.13 -7.54 4.24
CA GLU A 186 -4.77 -8.85 4.35
C GLU A 186 -3.77 -10.02 4.26
N LYS A 187 -4.07 -11.07 5.00
CA LYS A 187 -3.39 -12.37 4.91
C LYS A 187 -4.40 -13.47 4.55
N VAL A 188 -3.95 -14.44 3.76
CA VAL A 188 -4.75 -15.61 3.36
C VAL A 188 -4.01 -16.88 3.76
N LYS A 189 -4.70 -17.80 4.43
CA LYS A 189 -4.18 -19.12 4.80
C LYS A 189 -4.69 -20.17 3.82
N VAL A 190 -3.77 -20.82 3.12
CA VAL A 190 -4.06 -22.00 2.29
C VAL A 190 -3.27 -23.18 2.87
N ASN A 191 -2.09 -23.47 2.31
CA ASN A 191 -1.12 -24.41 2.88
C ASN A 191 -0.09 -23.72 3.78
N SER A 192 0.10 -22.42 3.55
CA SER A 192 0.92 -21.50 4.32
C SER A 192 0.18 -20.16 4.39
N VAL A 193 0.64 -19.27 5.26
CA VAL A 193 0.06 -17.93 5.38
C VAL A 193 0.75 -17.00 4.39
N PHE A 194 -0.04 -16.37 3.52
CA PHE A 194 0.43 -15.44 2.50
C PHE A 194 -0.09 -14.03 2.76
N LEU A 195 0.79 -13.04 2.77
CA LEU A 195 0.43 -11.62 2.78
C LEU A 195 0.14 -11.17 1.34
N ARG A 196 -1.04 -10.58 1.10
CA ARG A 196 -1.50 -10.20 -0.26
C ARG A 196 -0.77 -8.99 -0.82
N ASP A 197 -0.51 -8.03 0.04
CA ASP A 197 0.10 -6.74 -0.24
C ASP A 197 1.09 -6.42 0.87
N SER A 198 2.09 -5.58 0.57
CA SER A 198 3.06 -5.18 1.56
C SER A 198 3.65 -3.80 1.31
N THR A 199 4.13 -3.16 2.37
CA THR A 199 4.92 -1.94 2.29
C THR A 199 5.99 -1.93 3.36
N ALA A 200 7.22 -1.72 2.91
CA ALA A 200 8.38 -1.64 3.78
C ALA A 200 8.40 -0.34 4.61
N VAL A 201 8.59 -0.47 5.92
CA VAL A 201 8.54 0.63 6.90
C VAL A 201 9.68 0.52 7.92
N SER A 202 10.13 1.66 8.44
CA SER A 202 11.23 1.74 9.42
C SER A 202 10.75 1.54 10.85
N ASP A 203 11.68 1.31 11.77
CA ASP A 203 11.38 1.24 13.21
C ASP A 203 10.69 2.49 13.72
N SER A 204 11.11 3.67 13.27
CA SER A 204 10.53 4.95 13.70
C SER A 204 9.04 5.06 13.36
N VAL A 205 8.64 4.51 12.21
CA VAL A 205 7.22 4.50 11.79
C VAL A 205 6.41 3.55 12.67
N VAL A 206 6.93 2.35 12.92
CA VAL A 206 6.27 1.36 13.79
C VAL A 206 6.19 1.86 15.23
N LEU A 207 7.22 2.55 15.73
CA LEU A 207 7.20 3.18 17.06
C LEU A 207 6.16 4.32 17.15
N LEU A 208 6.00 5.11 16.10
CA LEU A 208 5.07 6.25 16.08
C LEU A 208 3.60 5.81 16.05
N PHE A 209 3.28 4.78 15.25
CA PHE A 209 1.89 4.34 15.03
C PHE A 209 1.55 3.01 15.72
N GLY A 210 2.53 2.37 16.35
CA GLY A 210 2.38 1.12 17.05
C GLY A 210 1.66 1.24 18.39
N GLY A 211 1.57 0.11 19.08
CA GLY A 211 0.94 0.01 20.41
C GLY A 211 1.83 0.52 21.55
N SER A 212 1.54 0.05 22.76
CA SER A 212 2.20 0.49 23.99
C SER A 212 3.73 0.31 23.95
N ILE A 213 4.45 1.38 24.26
CA ILE A 213 5.91 1.37 24.44
C ILE A 213 6.20 1.09 25.93
N SER A 214 7.02 0.08 26.23
CA SER A 214 7.49 -0.17 27.60
C SER A 214 8.98 0.15 27.72
N GLY A 215 9.40 0.75 28.84
CA GLY A 215 10.68 1.46 29.02
C GLY A 215 11.92 0.58 29.20
N LYS A 216 11.82 -0.73 29.02
CA LYS A 216 13.01 -1.61 28.94
C LYS A 216 13.47 -1.63 27.49
N ALA A 217 14.22 -0.59 27.10
CA ALA A 217 15.02 -0.45 25.87
C ALA A 217 14.45 -1.19 24.64
N LEU A 218 13.79 -0.47 23.72
CA LEU A 218 13.30 -1.06 22.46
C LEU A 218 12.69 -2.43 22.73
N VAL A 219 11.61 -2.46 23.54
CA VAL A 219 10.93 -3.71 23.88
C VAL A 219 10.70 -4.44 22.58
N SER A 220 11.51 -5.48 22.39
CA SER A 220 11.22 -6.67 21.64
C SER A 220 9.76 -6.69 21.19
N PHE A 221 9.47 -6.09 20.03
CA PHE A 221 8.54 -6.71 19.11
C PHE A 221 9.18 -8.08 18.92
N PRO A 222 8.65 -9.13 19.55
CA PRO A 222 9.44 -10.24 20.05
C PRO A 222 10.41 -10.68 18.97
N CYS A 223 11.67 -10.34 19.21
CA CYS A 223 12.77 -10.89 18.47
C CYS A 223 12.72 -12.39 18.79
N PHE A 224 12.18 -13.16 17.85
CA PHE A 224 12.34 -14.60 17.79
C PHE A 224 13.52 -14.94 16.88
#